data_AF-A0A1W9MK61-F1
#
_entry.id   AF-A0A1W9MK61-F1
#
_cell.length_a   1.000
_cell.length_b   1.000
_cell.length_c   1.000
_cell.angle_alpha   90.00
_cell.angle_beta   90.00
_cell.angle_gamma   90.00
#
_symmetry.space_group_name_H-M   'P 1'
#
loop_
_entity.id
_entity.type
_entity.pdbx_description
1 polymer ?
#
loop_
_entity_poly.entity_id
_entity_poly.type
_entity_poly.pdbx_seq_one_letter_code
_entity_poly.pdbx_strand_id
1 'polypeptide(L)'
;MTPKKKLMLVIDADIAHSAGESNHPVSSNCRNFLEAVRENGHKLIMTKEIRDEWNRHQSNYSTRWRALMVSRKQVNMIRIDENKKTESDLPNWGLTDKQEKIALKDCHLIDAALQSGKIVASGDNTARDVFSVASKKEKNSEL
;
A
#
# COMPACT_ATOMS: atom_id res chain seq x y z
N MET A 1 -22.64 -6.45 20.74
CA MET A 1 -21.36 -5.91 20.25
C MET A 1 -21.35 -6.04 18.73
N THR A 2 -21.39 -4.94 17.99
CA THR A 2 -21.36 -4.97 16.52
C THR A 2 -19.97 -5.44 16.07
N PRO A 3 -19.86 -6.40 15.13
CA PRO A 3 -18.54 -6.82 14.65
C PRO A 3 -17.79 -5.64 14.04
N LYS A 4 -16.54 -5.42 14.48
CA LYS A 4 -15.68 -4.37 13.92
C LYS A 4 -15.50 -4.59 12.41
N LYS A 5 -15.63 -3.51 11.64
CA LYS A 5 -15.48 -3.54 10.17
C LYS A 5 -14.08 -4.05 9.80
N LYS A 6 -14.02 -5.08 8.96
CA LYS A 6 -12.76 -5.59 8.40
C LYS A 6 -12.38 -4.75 7.20
N LEU A 7 -11.20 -4.14 7.25
CA LEU A 7 -10.64 -3.33 6.18
C LEU A 7 -9.86 -4.20 5.19
N MET A 8 -9.74 -3.71 3.96
CA MET A 8 -8.85 -4.23 2.92
C MET A 8 -7.83 -3.15 2.64
N LEU A 9 -6.55 -3.46 2.85
CA LEU A 9 -5.47 -2.48 2.75
C LEU A 9 -4.39 -3.00 1.81
N VAL A 10 -3.87 -2.10 0.98
CA VAL A 10 -2.55 -2.25 0.38
C VAL A 10 -1.54 -1.71 1.38
N ILE A 11 -0.48 -2.48 1.67
CA ILE A 11 0.59 -2.07 2.58
C ILE A 11 1.87 -2.00 1.75
N ASP A 12 2.45 -0.81 1.73
CA ASP A 12 3.71 -0.51 1.07
C ASP A 12 4.86 -1.36 1.64
N ALA A 13 5.81 -1.71 0.78
CA ALA A 13 6.99 -2.46 1.15
C ALA A 13 7.90 -1.67 2.12
N ASP A 14 7.81 -0.34 2.17
CA ASP A 14 8.57 0.48 3.11
C ASP A 14 8.22 0.17 4.58
N ILE A 15 6.94 -0.04 4.90
CA ILE A 15 6.45 -0.48 6.21
C ILE A 15 6.94 -1.90 6.48
N ALA A 16 6.85 -2.79 5.49
CA ALA A 16 7.28 -4.18 5.62
C ALA A 16 8.81 -4.27 5.83
N HIS A 17 9.57 -3.41 5.19
CA HIS A 17 11.02 -3.29 5.36
C HIS A 17 11.35 -2.74 6.75
N SER A 18 10.68 -1.65 7.14
CA SER A 18 10.95 -0.90 8.36
C SER A 18 10.55 -1.64 9.63
N ALA A 19 9.56 -2.55 9.57
CA ALA A 19 9.11 -3.38 10.69
C ALA A 19 10.17 -4.45 11.05
N GLY A 20 11.35 -4.01 11.48
CA GLY A 20 12.42 -4.85 11.99
C GLY A 20 12.21 -5.21 13.46
N GLU A 21 13.20 -5.88 14.05
CA GLU A 21 13.19 -6.27 15.47
C GLU A 21 13.86 -5.24 16.38
N SER A 22 14.43 -4.17 15.83
CA SER A 22 15.05 -3.11 16.62
C SER A 22 14.02 -2.28 17.40
N ASN A 23 14.43 -1.69 18.52
CA ASN A 23 13.60 -0.78 19.33
C ASN A 23 13.54 0.65 18.76
N HIS A 24 13.99 0.86 17.52
CA HIS A 24 13.91 2.17 16.86
C HIS A 24 12.43 2.57 16.69
N PRO A 25 12.02 3.83 16.97
CA PRO A 25 10.61 4.22 16.96
C PRO A 25 9.87 3.87 15.67
N VAL A 26 10.51 4.08 14.51
CA VAL A 26 9.95 3.70 13.20
C VAL A 26 9.71 2.19 13.11
N SER A 27 10.69 1.39 13.53
CA SER A 27 10.61 -0.08 13.51
C SER A 27 9.47 -0.59 14.39
N SER A 28 9.39 -0.10 15.62
CA SER A 28 8.33 -0.45 16.56
C SER A 28 6.95 -0.03 16.04
N ASN A 29 6.82 1.17 15.46
CA ASN A 29 5.55 1.66 14.94
C ASN A 29 5.06 0.84 13.74
N CYS A 30 5.93 0.53 12.78
CA CYS A 30 5.59 -0.34 11.65
C CYS A 30 5.19 -1.74 12.13
N ARG A 31 5.89 -2.30 13.12
CA ARG A 31 5.57 -3.60 13.73
C ARG A 31 4.20 -3.58 14.40
N ASN A 32 3.93 -2.58 15.24
CA ASN A 32 2.65 -2.41 15.94
C ASN A 32 1.49 -2.24 14.94
N PHE A 33 1.72 -1.51 13.86
CA PHE A 33 0.74 -1.36 12.78
C PHE A 33 0.41 -2.72 12.12
N LEU A 34 1.43 -3.50 11.76
CA LEU A 34 1.24 -4.83 11.17
C LEU A 34 0.50 -5.77 12.14
N GLU A 35 0.86 -5.76 13.42
CA GLU A 35 0.14 -6.54 14.43
C GLU A 35 -1.32 -6.11 14.53
N ALA A 36 -1.62 -4.81 14.56
CA ALA A 36 -3.00 -4.31 14.61
C ALA A 36 -3.81 -4.77 13.39
N VAL A 37 -3.23 -4.76 12.18
CA VAL A 37 -3.87 -5.29 10.96
C VAL A 37 -4.24 -6.77 11.12
N ARG A 38 -3.28 -7.58 11.61
CA ARG A 38 -3.47 -9.02 11.81
C ARG A 38 -4.55 -9.30 12.86
N GLU A 39 -4.44 -8.69 14.03
CA GLU A 39 -5.30 -8.93 15.19
C GLU A 39 -6.74 -8.48 14.97
N ASN A 40 -6.93 -7.37 14.25
CA ASN A 40 -8.28 -6.88 13.91
C ASN A 40 -8.91 -7.60 12.72
N GLY A 41 -8.27 -8.65 12.18
CA GLY A 41 -8.87 -9.43 11.10
C GLY A 41 -8.92 -8.70 9.76
N HIS A 42 -8.10 -7.65 9.58
CA HIS A 42 -8.03 -6.91 8.33
C HIS A 42 -7.34 -7.75 7.25
N LYS A 43 -7.56 -7.39 5.99
CA LYS A 43 -7.01 -8.11 4.84
C LYS A 43 -5.92 -7.30 4.17
N LEU A 44 -4.82 -7.98 3.89
CA LEU A 44 -3.75 -7.50 3.03
C LEU A 44 -4.10 -7.78 1.58
N ILE A 45 -4.13 -6.74 0.76
CA ILE A 45 -4.26 -6.83 -0.69
C ILE A 45 -2.85 -6.92 -1.29
N MET A 46 -2.65 -7.88 -2.18
CA MET A 46 -1.41 -8.04 -2.92
C MET A 46 -1.69 -8.25 -4.40
N THR A 47 -0.88 -7.61 -5.23
CA THR A 47 -0.68 -7.98 -6.63
C THR A 47 0.62 -8.78 -6.75
N LYS A 48 0.94 -9.24 -7.96
CA LYS A 48 2.24 -9.87 -8.22
C LYS A 48 3.38 -8.89 -7.93
N GLU A 49 3.24 -7.66 -8.37
CA GLU A 49 4.21 -6.57 -8.26
C GLU A 49 4.49 -6.23 -6.79
N ILE A 50 3.44 -6.01 -6.00
CA ILE A 50 3.56 -5.71 -4.55
C ILE A 50 4.23 -6.88 -3.82
N ARG A 51 3.83 -8.11 -4.13
CA ARG A 51 4.43 -9.30 -3.50
C ARG A 51 5.92 -9.40 -3.84
N ASP A 52 6.28 -9.16 -5.10
CA ASP A 52 7.65 -9.25 -5.56
C ASP A 52 8.51 -8.13 -4.96
N GLU A 53 7.95 -6.94 -4.75
CA GLU A 53 8.59 -5.86 -4.00
C GLU A 53 8.82 -6.21 -2.53
N TRP A 54 7.79 -6.74 -1.86
CA TRP A 54 7.94 -7.28 -0.51
C TRP A 54 9.02 -8.35 -0.46
N ASN A 55 9.09 -9.28 -1.42
CA ASN A 55 10.12 -10.32 -1.44
C ASN A 55 11.54 -9.75 -1.51
N ARG A 56 11.73 -8.57 -2.13
CA ARG A 56 13.04 -7.90 -2.22
C ARG A 56 13.41 -7.12 -0.96
N HIS A 57 12.43 -6.55 -0.26
CA HIS A 57 12.69 -5.54 0.77
C HIS A 57 12.18 -5.89 2.18
N GLN A 58 11.27 -6.86 2.34
CA GLN A 58 10.66 -7.15 3.65
C GLN A 58 11.69 -7.59 4.70
N SER A 59 11.44 -7.23 5.95
CA SER A 59 12.23 -7.74 7.09
C SER A 59 11.94 -9.21 7.39
N ASN A 60 12.79 -9.85 8.22
CA ASN A 60 12.53 -11.18 8.76
C ASN A 60 11.23 -11.25 9.59
N TYR A 61 10.90 -10.15 10.28
CA TYR A 61 9.63 -10.05 11.00
C TYR A 61 8.46 -10.01 10.02
N SER A 62 8.48 -9.13 9.03
CA SER A 62 7.39 -9.00 8.04
C SER A 62 7.20 -10.25 7.20
N THR A 63 8.28 -11.00 6.94
CA THR A 63 8.21 -12.33 6.33
C THR A 63 7.35 -13.29 7.14
N ARG A 64 7.63 -13.43 8.45
CA ARG A 64 6.85 -14.29 9.36
C ARG A 64 5.42 -13.78 9.52
N TRP A 65 5.25 -12.48 9.66
CA TRP A 65 3.93 -11.85 9.74
C TRP A 65 3.08 -12.15 8.50
N ARG A 66 3.65 -12.04 7.30
CA ARG A 66 2.94 -12.35 6.04
C ARG A 66 2.53 -13.83 5.99
N ALA A 67 3.39 -14.75 6.44
CA ALA A 67 3.04 -16.17 6.51
C ALA A 67 1.85 -16.42 7.46
N LEU A 68 1.77 -15.71 8.59
CA LEU A 68 0.62 -15.76 9.51
C LEU A 68 -0.65 -15.18 8.87
N MET A 69 -0.55 -14.12 8.09
CA MET A 69 -1.70 -13.56 7.37
C MET A 69 -2.24 -14.56 6.34
N VAL A 70 -1.36 -15.28 5.63
CA VAL A 70 -1.74 -16.33 4.67
C VAL A 70 -2.46 -17.47 5.39
N SER A 71 -1.91 -18.00 6.49
CA SER A 71 -2.53 -19.11 7.22
C SER A 71 -3.90 -18.76 7.80
N ARG A 72 -4.11 -17.47 8.12
CA ARG A 72 -5.38 -16.92 8.58
C ARG A 72 -6.35 -16.53 7.46
N LYS A 73 -6.00 -16.76 6.18
CA LYS A 73 -6.80 -16.35 5.01
C LYS A 73 -7.06 -14.83 4.97
N GLN A 74 -6.08 -14.05 5.43
CA GLN A 74 -6.09 -12.59 5.45
C GLN A 74 -5.28 -11.95 4.32
N VAL A 75 -4.77 -12.74 3.37
CA VAL A 75 -4.15 -12.23 2.15
C VAL A 75 -5.10 -12.46 0.98
N ASN A 76 -5.41 -11.39 0.26
CA ASN A 76 -6.16 -11.44 -1.00
C ASN A 76 -5.21 -11.09 -2.15
N MET A 77 -4.90 -12.08 -2.98
CA MET A 77 -4.19 -11.85 -4.23
C MET A 77 -5.20 -11.34 -5.28
N ILE A 78 -4.90 -10.20 -5.90
CA ILE A 78 -5.69 -9.66 -7.01
C ILE A 78 -4.81 -9.48 -8.24
N ARG A 79 -5.45 -9.49 -9.41
CA ARG A 79 -4.82 -9.16 -10.69
C ARG A 79 -5.33 -7.79 -11.14
N ILE A 80 -4.41 -6.93 -11.58
CA ILE A 80 -4.74 -5.66 -12.19
C ILE A 80 -4.59 -5.82 -13.70
N ASP A 81 -5.65 -5.49 -14.43
CA ASP A 81 -5.61 -5.48 -15.89
C ASP A 81 -4.84 -4.25 -16.37
N GLU A 82 -4.12 -4.36 -17.48
CA GLU A 82 -3.27 -3.27 -18.00
C GLU A 82 -4.06 -1.97 -18.23
N ASN A 83 -5.32 -2.07 -18.68
CA ASN A 83 -6.20 -0.91 -18.89
C ASN A 83 -6.73 -0.27 -17.60
N LYS A 84 -6.38 -0.82 -16.43
CA LYS A 84 -6.72 -0.29 -15.12
C LYS A 84 -5.52 0.31 -14.39
N LYS A 85 -4.34 0.29 -15.01
CA LYS A 85 -3.13 0.87 -14.45
C LYS A 85 -3.11 2.37 -14.66
N THR A 86 -2.81 3.12 -13.61
CA THR A 86 -2.80 4.59 -13.64
C THR A 86 -1.53 5.19 -14.24
N GLU A 87 -0.49 4.39 -14.49
CA GLU A 87 0.80 4.86 -15.01
C GLU A 87 0.65 5.67 -16.31
N SER A 88 -0.21 5.24 -17.24
CA SER A 88 -0.44 5.95 -18.51
C SER A 88 -1.14 7.30 -18.33
N ASP A 89 -1.82 7.50 -17.21
CA ASP A 89 -2.59 8.72 -16.93
C ASP A 89 -1.79 9.77 -16.17
N LEU A 90 -0.60 9.42 -15.64
CA LEU A 90 0.27 10.33 -14.89
C LEU A 90 0.52 11.68 -15.57
N PRO A 91 0.82 11.75 -16.89
CA PRO A 91 1.04 13.04 -17.56
C PRO A 91 -0.18 13.97 -17.52
N ASN A 92 -1.38 13.40 -17.37
CA ASN A 92 -2.63 14.16 -17.31
C ASN A 92 -2.98 14.63 -15.89
N TRP A 93 -2.27 14.15 -14.86
CA TRP A 93 -2.53 14.53 -13.47
C TRP A 93 -1.98 15.91 -13.12
N GLY A 94 -1.30 16.57 -14.07
CA GLY A 94 -0.75 17.90 -13.90
C GLY A 94 0.27 17.96 -12.76
N LEU A 95 1.06 16.89 -12.64
CA LEU A 95 2.23 16.78 -11.79
C LEU A 95 3.43 17.43 -12.51
N THR A 96 4.46 17.80 -11.75
CA THR A 96 5.77 18.13 -12.33
C THR A 96 6.51 16.84 -12.70
N ASP A 97 7.50 16.90 -13.61
CA ASP A 97 8.33 15.74 -13.99
C ASP A 97 8.93 15.00 -12.79
N LYS A 98 9.31 15.75 -11.74
CA LYS A 98 9.83 15.16 -10.50
C LYS A 98 8.75 14.39 -9.76
N GLN A 99 7.55 14.94 -9.66
CA GLN A 99 6.42 14.31 -8.98
C GLN A 99 5.90 13.11 -9.77
N GLU A 100 5.86 13.18 -11.11
CA GLU A 100 5.51 12.03 -11.96
C GLU A 100 6.45 10.86 -11.70
N LYS A 101 7.76 11.08 -11.64
CA LYS A 101 8.73 10.03 -11.32
C LYS A 101 8.56 9.43 -9.92
N ILE A 102 8.05 10.20 -8.96
CA ILE A 102 7.73 9.70 -7.61
C ILE A 102 6.45 8.87 -7.69
N ALA A 103 5.37 9.43 -8.25
CA ALA A 103 4.09 8.75 -8.41
C ALA A 103 4.23 7.43 -9.19
N LEU A 104 5.04 7.41 -10.24
CA LEU A 104 5.29 6.25 -11.09
C LEU A 104 5.79 5.05 -10.28
N LYS A 105 6.65 5.28 -9.28
CA LYS A 105 7.19 4.20 -8.45
C LYS A 105 6.11 3.51 -7.62
N ASP A 106 5.06 4.24 -7.26
CA ASP A 106 4.03 3.80 -6.31
C ASP A 106 2.65 3.64 -6.97
N CYS A 107 2.54 3.78 -8.30
CA CYS A 107 1.28 3.62 -9.04
C CYS A 107 0.67 2.24 -8.82
N HIS A 108 1.49 1.18 -8.76
CA HIS A 108 1.02 -0.18 -8.52
C HIS A 108 0.30 -0.32 -7.16
N LEU A 109 0.67 0.48 -6.16
CA LEU A 109 -0.02 0.53 -4.86
C LEU A 109 -1.41 1.18 -5.00
N ILE A 110 -1.50 2.27 -5.78
CA ILE A 110 -2.75 2.99 -6.05
C ILE A 110 -3.69 2.11 -6.88
N ASP A 111 -3.19 1.48 -7.94
CA ASP A 111 -3.94 0.55 -8.79
C ASP A 111 -4.60 -0.55 -7.94
N ALA A 112 -3.81 -1.17 -7.07
CA ALA A 112 -4.30 -2.21 -6.18
C ALA A 112 -5.35 -1.68 -5.20
N ALA A 113 -5.19 -0.47 -4.68
CA ALA A 113 -6.13 0.14 -3.76
C ALA A 113 -7.45 0.52 -4.45
N LEU A 114 -7.41 1.08 -5.66
CA LEU A 114 -8.59 1.45 -6.45
C LEU A 114 -9.46 0.24 -6.78
N GLN A 115 -8.86 -0.92 -7.01
CA GLN A 115 -9.57 -2.18 -7.27
C GLN A 115 -9.99 -2.94 -5.99
N SER A 116 -9.79 -2.37 -4.80
CA SER A 116 -10.05 -3.05 -3.53
C SER A 116 -10.69 -2.15 -2.47
N GLY A 117 -9.98 -1.87 -1.37
CA GLY A 117 -10.48 -1.13 -0.22
C GLY A 117 -10.24 0.37 -0.27
N LYS A 118 -9.55 0.89 -1.30
CA LYS A 118 -9.13 2.30 -1.45
C LYS A 118 -8.31 2.82 -0.27
N ILE A 119 -7.53 1.94 0.37
CA ILE A 119 -6.66 2.26 1.50
C ILE A 119 -5.25 1.77 1.16
N VAL A 120 -4.30 2.69 1.17
CA VAL A 120 -2.85 2.42 1.14
C VAL A 120 -2.27 2.84 2.49
N ALA A 121 -1.48 1.97 3.10
CA ALA A 121 -0.63 2.31 4.23
C ALA A 121 0.82 2.39 3.73
N SER A 122 1.45 3.55 3.93
CA SER A 122 2.85 3.83 3.55
C SER A 122 3.47 4.75 4.59
N GLY A 123 4.78 4.59 4.82
CA GLY A 123 5.61 5.48 5.62
C GLY A 123 6.22 6.65 4.83
N ASP A 124 6.14 6.63 3.48
CA ASP A 124 6.67 7.69 2.63
C ASP A 124 5.72 8.90 2.56
N ASN A 125 6.11 9.98 3.23
CA ASN A 125 5.37 11.24 3.17
C ASN A 125 5.44 11.91 1.80
N THR A 126 6.53 11.70 1.05
CA THR A 126 6.72 12.30 -0.28
C THR A 126 5.72 11.74 -1.28
N ALA A 127 5.59 10.42 -1.35
CA ALA A 127 4.61 9.75 -2.20
C ALA A 127 3.19 10.20 -1.83
N ARG A 128 2.88 10.23 -0.52
CA ARG A 128 1.58 10.71 -0.02
C ARG A 128 1.26 12.13 -0.48
N ASP A 129 2.21 13.04 -0.39
CA ASP A 129 2.02 14.43 -0.81
C ASP A 129 1.79 14.54 -2.32
N VAL A 130 2.51 13.76 -3.11
CA VAL A 130 2.32 13.70 -4.57
C VAL A 130 0.92 13.21 -4.94
N PHE A 131 0.45 12.10 -4.38
CA PHE A 131 -0.90 11.60 -4.67
C PHE A 131 -2.00 12.52 -4.10
N SER A 132 -1.71 13.25 -3.03
CA SER A 132 -2.61 14.31 -2.53
C SER A 132 -2.80 15.42 -3.56
N VAL A 133 -1.73 15.86 -4.23
CA VAL A 133 -1.80 16.84 -5.33
C VAL A 133 -2.60 16.27 -6.51
N ALA A 134 -2.30 15.05 -6.94
CA ALA A 134 -3.00 14.41 -8.06
C ALA A 134 -4.52 14.33 -7.82
N SER A 135 -4.93 13.93 -6.61
CA SER A 135 -6.36 13.76 -6.25
C SER A 135 -7.19 15.06 -6.27
N LYS A 136 -6.55 16.22 -6.10
CA LYS A 136 -7.24 17.51 -6.09
C LYS A 136 -7.61 17.98 -7.49
N LYS A 137 -6.84 17.57 -8.51
CA LYS A 137 -7.06 17.99 -9.89
C LYS A 137 -8.18 17.20 -10.57
N GLU A 138 -8.33 15.91 -10.27
CA GLU A 138 -9.48 15.13 -10.78
C GLU A 138 -10.83 15.75 -10.37
N LYS A 139 -10.94 16.30 -9.16
CA LYS A 139 -12.16 16.96 -8.71
C LYS A 139 -12.51 18.24 -9.48
N ASN A 140 -11.54 18.85 -10.15
CA ASN A 140 -11.76 20.05 -10.97
C ASN A 140 -11.99 19.73 -12.44
N SER A 141 -11.84 18.47 -12.89
CA SER A 141 -12.15 18.04 -14.26
C SER A 141 -13.54 17.41 -14.41
N GLU A 142 -14.28 17.24 -13.31
CA GLU A 142 -15.69 16.80 -13.30
C GLU A 142 -16.69 17.99 -13.21
N LEU A 143 -16.23 19.22 -13.46
CA LEU A 143 -17.03 20.45 -13.56
C LEU A 143 -16.88 21.06 -14.96
#